data_AF-A0AAD8MMD5-F1
#
_entry.id   AF-A0AAD8MMD5-F1
#
_cell.length_a   1.000
_cell.length_b   1.000
_cell.length_c   1.000
_cell.angle_alpha   90.00
_cell.angle_beta   90.00
_cell.angle_gamma   90.00
#
_symmetry.space_group_name_H-M   'P 1'
#
loop_
_entity.id
_entity.type
_entity.pdbx_description
1 polymer ?
#
loop_
_entity_poly.entity_id
_entity_poly.type
_entity_poly.pdbx_seq_one_letter_code
_entity_poly.pdbx_strand_id
1 'polypeptide(L)'
;MRLFCTVGGLIWSLDVNKKVALTYQIFESNMNDMLSKYPTRKLQHVDMVFFPIYAYEHFYLVCYNLKNPSYEIIDNIKRDEDPKAYYGKIPFILHSHFVKYVQWKGLQIKSQIFRKLKPSYLSMPW
;
A
#
# COMPACT_ATOMS: atom_id res chain seq x y z
N MET A 1 -3.68 -14.89 6.32
CA MET A 1 -2.72 -14.20 7.21
C MET A 1 -2.64 -12.71 6.91
N ARG A 2 -2.35 -11.87 7.91
CA ARG A 2 -2.21 -10.40 7.76
C ARG A 2 -0.74 -10.00 7.80
N LEU A 3 -0.29 -9.14 6.87
CA LEU A 3 1.05 -8.57 6.83
C LEU A 3 0.99 -7.09 7.18
N PHE A 4 1.76 -6.67 8.18
CA PHE A 4 1.84 -5.28 8.62
C PHE A 4 3.20 -4.71 8.25
N CYS A 5 3.22 -3.72 7.36
CA CYS A 5 4.42 -2.98 6.98
C CYS A 5 4.75 -1.91 8.03
N THR A 6 5.93 -1.31 7.92
CA THR A 6 6.38 -0.25 8.84
C THR A 6 6.52 1.08 8.11
N VAL A 7 6.31 2.19 8.81
CA VAL A 7 6.47 3.55 8.27
C VAL A 7 7.89 3.77 7.76
N GLY A 8 8.90 3.32 8.53
CA GLY A 8 10.32 3.44 8.15
C GLY A 8 10.65 2.75 6.82
N GLY A 9 10.01 1.61 6.55
CA GLY A 9 10.13 0.91 5.27
C GLY A 9 9.37 1.58 4.11
N LEU A 10 8.62 2.65 4.34
CA LEU A 10 7.78 3.30 3.33
C LEU A 10 8.24 4.72 2.98
N ILE A 11 8.77 5.48 3.94
CA ILE A 11 9.15 6.90 3.79
C ILE A 11 9.90 7.17 2.47
N TRP A 12 10.96 6.43 2.18
CA TRP A 12 11.79 6.66 0.98
C TRP A 12 11.19 6.10 -0.31
N SER A 13 10.31 5.10 -0.18
CA SER A 13 9.66 4.43 -1.30
C SER A 13 8.41 5.15 -1.82
N LEU A 14 7.92 6.12 -1.07
CA LEU A 14 6.72 6.92 -1.38
C LEU A 14 7.04 8.40 -1.62
N ASP A 15 8.32 8.74 -1.80
CA ASP A 15 8.80 10.09 -2.05
C ASP A 15 8.18 10.67 -3.34
N VAL A 16 7.35 11.71 -3.17
CA VAL A 16 6.58 12.35 -4.25
C VAL A 16 7.44 13.18 -5.20
N ASN A 17 8.67 13.51 -4.81
CA ASN A 17 9.59 14.34 -5.59
C ASN A 17 10.53 13.50 -6.46
N LYS A 18 10.57 12.18 -6.26
CA LYS A 18 11.42 11.26 -7.02
C LYS A 18 10.64 10.55 -8.12
N LYS A 19 11.37 10.09 -9.14
CA LYS A 19 10.80 9.27 -10.22
C LYS A 19 10.29 7.95 -9.64
N VAL A 20 9.07 7.57 -10.02
CA VAL A 20 8.40 6.32 -9.60
C VAL A 20 9.28 5.09 -9.83
N ALA A 21 10.03 5.03 -10.93
CA ALA A 21 10.93 3.90 -11.20
C ALA A 21 12.03 3.71 -10.12
N LEU A 22 12.57 4.81 -9.58
CA LEU A 22 13.60 4.77 -8.53
C LEU A 22 13.00 4.38 -7.19
N THR A 23 11.85 4.96 -6.84
CA THR A 23 11.19 4.66 -5.56
C THR A 23 10.61 3.24 -5.52
N TYR A 24 10.30 2.65 -6.68
CA TYR A 24 9.89 1.25 -6.79
C TYR A 24 10.99 0.28 -6.34
N GLN A 25 12.26 0.51 -6.71
CA GLN A 25 13.36 -0.37 -6.30
C GLN A 25 13.51 -0.41 -4.78
N ILE A 26 13.34 0.75 -4.13
CA ILE A 26 13.34 0.88 -2.67
C ILE A 26 12.13 0.13 -2.08
N PHE A 27 10.93 0.34 -2.65
CA PHE A 27 9.72 -0.36 -2.23
C PHE A 27 9.88 -1.89 -2.28
N GLU A 28 10.38 -2.39 -3.41
CA GLU A 28 10.60 -3.81 -3.66
C GLU A 28 11.59 -4.42 -2.66
N SER A 29 12.73 -3.75 -2.42
CA SER A 29 13.71 -4.18 -1.41
C SER A 29 13.07 -4.28 -0.03
N ASN A 30 12.38 -3.22 0.39
CA ASN A 30 11.75 -3.17 1.73
C ASN A 30 10.67 -4.25 1.90
N MET A 31 9.90 -4.52 0.85
CA MET A 31 8.90 -5.61 0.88
C MET A 31 9.56 -7.00 0.90
N ASN A 32 10.67 -7.19 0.18
CA ASN A 32 11.44 -8.43 0.25
C ASN A 32 12.02 -8.66 1.65
N ASP A 33 12.59 -7.63 2.27
CA ASP A 33 13.12 -7.67 3.63
C ASP A 33 12.03 -7.94 4.67
N MET A 34 10.81 -7.44 4.43
CA MET A 34 9.65 -7.76 5.27
C MET A 34 9.19 -9.20 5.16
N LEU A 35 9.14 -9.74 3.95
CA LEU A 35 8.77 -11.14 3.75
C LEU A 35 9.87 -12.11 4.20
N SER A 36 11.15 -11.75 4.08
CA SER A 36 12.28 -12.60 4.45
C SER A 36 12.34 -12.89 5.96
N LYS A 37 11.85 -11.96 6.80
CA LYS A 37 11.65 -12.18 8.25
C LYS A 37 10.72 -13.36 8.56
N TYR A 38 9.99 -13.83 7.56
CA TYR A 38 9.10 -14.96 7.68
C TYR A 38 9.29 -15.91 6.48
N PRO A 39 10.34 -16.75 6.51
CA PRO A 39 10.79 -17.51 5.33
C PRO A 39 9.75 -18.49 4.75
N THR A 40 8.78 -18.94 5.56
CA THR A 40 7.66 -19.78 5.10
C THR A 40 6.50 -18.99 4.48
N ARG A 41 6.55 -17.65 4.55
CA ARG A 41 5.47 -16.74 4.12
C ARG A 41 5.77 -16.17 2.74
N LYS A 42 5.10 -16.75 1.73
CA LYS A 42 5.01 -16.18 0.39
C LYS A 42 3.85 -15.18 0.33
N LEU A 43 3.96 -14.16 -0.52
CA LEU A 43 2.90 -13.17 -0.74
C LEU A 43 1.55 -13.83 -1.09
N GLN A 44 1.57 -14.98 -1.78
CA GLN A 44 0.38 -15.74 -2.15
C GLN A 44 -0.44 -16.25 -0.94
N HIS A 45 0.16 -16.37 0.25
CA HIS A 45 -0.49 -16.80 1.48
C HIS A 45 -0.96 -15.62 2.36
N VAL A 46 -0.71 -14.39 1.91
CA VAL A 46 -1.16 -13.18 2.59
C VAL A 46 -2.59 -12.88 2.15
N ASP A 47 -3.49 -12.76 3.13
CA ASP A 47 -4.89 -12.36 2.91
C ASP A 47 -5.02 -10.85 2.86
N MET A 48 -4.26 -10.12 3.68
CA MET A 48 -4.33 -8.67 3.77
C MET A 48 -2.95 -8.07 4.03
N VAL A 49 -2.67 -6.92 3.41
CA VAL A 49 -1.46 -6.13 3.65
C VAL A 49 -1.85 -4.74 4.15
N PHE A 50 -1.21 -4.31 5.21
CA PHE A 50 -1.46 -3.03 5.87
C PHE A 50 -0.21 -2.15 5.78
N PHE A 51 -0.37 -0.96 5.20
CA PHE A 51 0.67 0.03 5.02
C PHE A 51 0.37 1.25 5.89
N PRO A 52 1.00 1.38 7.07
CA PRO A 52 0.87 2.59 7.87
C PRO A 52 1.60 3.73 7.16
N ILE A 53 0.89 4.81 6.87
CA ILE A 53 1.43 5.98 6.20
C ILE A 53 1.54 7.11 7.19
N TYR A 54 2.72 7.75 7.21
CA TYR A 54 2.93 9.03 7.86
C TYR A 54 3.23 10.06 6.78
N ALA A 55 2.33 11.01 6.61
CA ALA A 55 2.46 12.08 5.63
C ALA A 55 1.67 13.30 6.05
N TYR A 56 2.18 14.49 5.72
CA TYR A 56 1.53 15.77 6.04
C TYR A 56 1.16 15.87 7.54
N GLU A 57 2.09 15.45 8.41
CA GLU A 57 1.95 15.44 9.86
C GLU A 57 0.78 14.59 10.40
N HIS A 58 0.32 13.64 9.59
CA HIS A 58 -0.83 12.79 9.91
C HIS A 58 -0.55 11.32 9.66
N PHE A 59 -1.19 10.45 10.46
CA PHE A 59 -1.15 9.01 10.29
C PHE A 59 -2.46 8.47 9.73
N TYR A 60 -2.36 7.66 8.69
CA TYR A 60 -3.49 6.90 8.16
C TYR A 60 -3.01 5.53 7.67
N LEU A 61 -3.95 4.63 7.39
CA LEU A 61 -3.65 3.25 7.01
C LEU A 61 -4.16 2.96 5.61
N VAL A 62 -3.30 2.42 4.75
CA VAL A 62 -3.72 1.86 3.46
C VAL A 62 -3.76 0.34 3.58
N CYS A 63 -4.92 -0.26 3.30
CA CYS A 63 -5.17 -1.68 3.40
C CYS A 63 -5.47 -2.26 2.01
N TYR A 64 -4.82 -3.38 1.70
CA TYR A 64 -5.15 -4.22 0.55
C TYR A 64 -5.63 -5.57 1.03
N ASN A 65 -6.84 -5.99 0.65
CA ASN A 65 -7.32 -7.34 0.88
C ASN A 65 -7.06 -8.20 -0.36
N LEU A 66 -6.10 -9.11 -0.27
CA LEU A 66 -5.72 -10.04 -1.34
C LEU A 66 -6.67 -11.22 -1.45
N LYS A 67 -7.41 -11.56 -0.40
CA LYS A 67 -8.38 -12.66 -0.41
C LYS A 67 -9.69 -12.24 -1.08
N ASN A 68 -10.22 -11.08 -0.68
CA ASN A 68 -11.37 -10.41 -1.28
C ASN A 68 -10.90 -9.05 -1.83
N PRO A 69 -10.48 -8.95 -3.11
CA PRO A 69 -9.81 -7.78 -3.68
C PRO A 69 -10.43 -6.43 -3.28
N SER A 70 -9.79 -5.73 -2.35
CA SER A 70 -10.14 -4.37 -1.93
C SER A 70 -8.90 -3.50 -1.78
N TYR A 71 -9.10 -2.20 -1.90
CA TYR A 71 -8.12 -1.15 -1.63
C TYR A 71 -8.83 -0.09 -0.79
N GLU A 72 -8.51 -0.07 0.50
CA GLU A 72 -9.18 0.74 1.51
C GLU A 72 -8.17 1.70 2.15
N ILE A 73 -8.61 2.94 2.39
CA ILE A 73 -7.89 3.95 3.15
C ILE A 73 -8.69 4.17 4.43
N ILE A 74 -8.06 3.89 5.56
CA ILE A 74 -8.61 4.05 6.90
C ILE A 74 -7.92 5.27 7.51
N ASP A 75 -8.72 6.29 7.79
CA ASP A 75 -8.28 7.53 8.40
C ASP A 75 -9.20 7.80 9.61
N ASN A 76 -8.64 8.27 10.72
CA ASN A 76 -9.38 8.66 11.92
C ASN A 76 -9.90 10.10 11.85
N ILE A 77 -9.50 10.87 10.85
CA ILE A 77 -10.08 12.19 10.57
C ILE A 77 -11.17 12.03 9.52
N LYS A 78 -12.37 12.51 9.83
CA LYS A 78 -13.43 12.64 8.83
C LYS A 78 -13.05 13.73 7.83
N ARG A 79 -12.86 13.34 6.57
CA ARG A 79 -12.53 14.23 5.45
C ARG A 79 -13.75 14.35 4.54
N ASP A 80 -14.30 15.54 4.39
CA ASP A 80 -15.44 15.82 3.50
C ASP A 80 -14.99 16.45 2.16
N GLU A 81 -13.73 16.87 2.03
CA GLU A 81 -13.17 17.45 0.80
C GLU A 81 -12.54 16.39 -0.13
N ASP A 82 -12.08 16.82 -1.32
CA ASP A 82 -11.38 15.96 -2.29
C ASP A 82 -10.17 15.26 -1.61
N PRO A 83 -10.11 13.92 -1.64
CA PRO A 83 -8.98 13.16 -1.10
C PRO A 83 -7.60 13.63 -1.59
N LYS A 84 -7.50 14.19 -2.80
CA LYS A 84 -6.24 14.74 -3.31
C LYS A 84 -5.68 15.86 -2.43
N ALA A 85 -6.53 16.62 -1.75
CA ALA A 85 -6.12 17.73 -0.89
C ALA A 85 -5.31 17.25 0.33
N TYR A 86 -5.61 16.05 0.85
CA TYR A 86 -5.02 15.56 2.09
C TYR A 86 -4.04 14.40 1.91
N TYR A 87 -4.27 13.53 0.93
CA TYR A 87 -3.40 12.38 0.69
C TYR A 87 -2.38 12.62 -0.43
N GLY A 88 -2.60 13.67 -1.24
CA GLY A 88 -1.73 14.02 -2.35
C GLY A 88 -1.52 12.85 -3.32
N LYS A 89 -0.26 12.61 -3.71
CA LYS A 89 0.13 11.53 -4.64
C LYS A 89 0.48 10.22 -3.96
N ILE A 90 0.54 10.17 -2.63
CA ILE A 90 1.09 9.02 -1.90
C ILE A 90 0.28 7.74 -2.14
N PRO A 91 -1.06 7.72 -2.02
CA PRO A 91 -1.82 6.51 -2.30
C PRO A 91 -1.67 6.02 -3.73
N PHE A 92 -1.51 6.93 -4.70
CA PHE A 92 -1.26 6.57 -6.10
C PHE A 92 0.11 5.91 -6.28
N ILE A 93 1.17 6.48 -5.69
CA ILE A 93 2.53 5.92 -5.77
C ILE A 93 2.56 4.53 -5.11
N LEU A 94 2.01 4.42 -3.90
CA LEU A 94 1.91 3.15 -3.19
C LEU A 94 1.15 2.10 -4.00
N HIS A 95 0.01 2.48 -4.59
CA HIS A 95 -0.78 1.58 -5.42
C HIS A 95 0.00 1.09 -6.64
N SER A 96 0.65 2.00 -7.36
CA SER A 96 1.50 1.66 -8.51
C SER A 96 2.59 0.65 -8.13
N HIS A 97 3.31 0.92 -7.03
CA HIS A 97 4.37 0.04 -6.54
C HIS A 97 3.85 -1.31 -6.11
N PHE A 98 2.78 -1.34 -5.32
CA PHE A 98 2.24 -2.58 -4.77
C PHE A 98 1.67 -3.47 -5.87
N VAL A 99 0.94 -2.92 -6.85
CA VAL A 99 0.45 -3.69 -7.99
C VAL A 99 1.59 -4.27 -8.81
N LYS A 100 2.64 -3.48 -9.07
CA LYS A 100 3.84 -3.94 -9.76
C LYS A 100 4.56 -5.05 -8.99
N TYR A 101 4.66 -4.92 -7.66
CA TYR A 101 5.27 -5.92 -6.79
C TYR A 101 4.47 -7.24 -6.75
N VAL A 102 3.13 -7.17 -6.65
CA VAL A 102 2.23 -8.33 -6.73
C VAL A 102 2.42 -9.05 -8.06
N GLN A 103 2.53 -8.30 -9.17
CA GLN A 103 2.81 -8.86 -10.48
C GLN A 103 4.18 -9.56 -10.52
N TRP A 104 5.22 -8.90 -10.00
CA TRP A 104 6.58 -9.45 -9.96
C TRP A 104 6.68 -10.74 -9.11
N LYS A 105 5.89 -10.84 -8.04
CA LYS A 105 5.75 -12.07 -7.23
C LYS A 105 4.94 -13.19 -7.90
N GLY A 106 4.61 -13.06 -9.18
CA GLY A 106 3.93 -14.10 -9.97
C GLY A 106 2.41 -14.12 -9.86
N LEU A 107 1.80 -13.17 -9.13
CA LEU A 107 0.34 -13.10 -8.93
C LEU A 107 -0.33 -12.27 -10.04
N GLN A 108 -0.14 -12.70 -11.31
CA GLN A 108 -0.54 -11.93 -12.50
C GLN A 108 -2.02 -11.54 -12.48
N ILE A 109 -2.93 -12.51 -12.29
CA ILE A 109 -4.38 -12.27 -12.25
C ILE A 109 -4.75 -11.28 -11.14
N LYS A 110 -4.19 -11.45 -9.94
CA LYS A 110 -4.44 -10.51 -8.83
C LYS A 110 -3.96 -9.11 -9.20
N SER A 111 -2.76 -8.96 -9.74
CA SER A 111 -2.24 -7.64 -10.14
C SER A 111 -3.14 -6.93 -11.17
N GLN A 112 -3.73 -7.68 -12.12
CA GLN A 112 -4.68 -7.12 -13.09
C GLN A 112 -5.98 -6.65 -12.43
N ILE A 113 -6.48 -7.37 -11.43
CA ILE A 113 -7.64 -6.96 -10.63
C ILE A 113 -7.29 -5.69 -9.85
N PHE A 114 -6.19 -5.72 -9.08
CA PHE A 114 -5.78 -4.58 -8.25
C PHE A 114 -5.55 -3.31 -9.07
N ARG A 115 -4.97 -3.41 -10.27
CA ARG A 115 -4.75 -2.26 -11.19
C ARG A 115 -6.04 -1.50 -11.51
N LYS A 116 -7.21 -2.16 -11.46
CA LYS A 116 -8.52 -1.57 -11.74
C LYS A 116 -9.22 -1.04 -10.49
N LEU A 117 -8.73 -1.39 -9.30
CA LEU A 117 -9.33 -0.93 -8.05
C LEU A 117 -9.07 0.55 -7.84
N LYS A 118 -10.09 1.24 -7.33
CA LYS A 118 -9.97 2.60 -6.80
C LYS A 118 -9.93 2.54 -5.27
N PRO A 119 -9.26 3.49 -4.61
CA PRO A 119 -9.32 3.56 -3.16
C PRO A 119 -10.76 3.82 -2.71
N SER A 120 -11.20 3.05 -1.72
CA SER A 120 -12.37 3.37 -0.91
C SER A 120 -11.90 4.02 0.39
N TYR A 121 -12.53 5.12 0.78
CA TYR A 121 -12.20 5.83 2.01
C TYR A 121 -13.21 5.40 3.07
N LEU A 122 -12.73 4.67 4.08
CA LEU A 122 -13.61 4.14 5.10
C LEU A 122 -13.98 5.25 6.08
N SER A 123 -15.28 5.53 6.17
CA SER A 123 -15.83 6.39 7.21
C SER A 123 -16.01 5.55 8.47
N MET A 124 -15.25 5.90 9.52
CA MET A 124 -15.38 5.26 10.81
C MET A 124 -16.43 6.00 11.65
N PRO A 125 -17.32 5.29 12.37
CA PRO A 125 -18.47 5.90 13.05
C PRO A 125 -18.15 6.52 14.42
N TRP A 126 -16.90 6.45 14.87
CA TRP A 126 -16.47 6.97 16.18
C TRP A 126 -15.93 8.39 16.08
#